data_AF-A0A538GEM1-F1
#
_entry.id   AF-A0A538GEM1-F1
#
_cell.length_a   1.000
_cell.length_b   1.000
_cell.length_c   1.000
_cell.angle_alpha   90.00
_cell.angle_beta   90.00
_cell.angle_gamma   90.00
#
_symmetry.space_group_name_H-M   'P 1'
#
loop_
_entity.id
_entity.type
_entity.pdbx_description
1 polymer ?
#
loop_
_entity_poly.entity_id
_entity_poly.type
_entity_poly.pdbx_seq_one_letter_code
_entity_poly.pdbx_strand_id
1 'polypeptide(L)' 'MLRVYEWRTRRPVSTLRTTPGSFNLSTDRALVATSSLTGGWLTVFRGGARMLAKRVAPAARDVALIP' A
#
# COMPACT_ATOMS: atom_id res chain seq x y z
N MET A 1 4.52 6.68 -5.05
CA MET A 1 4.24 5.65 -6.08
C MET A 1 4.75 4.32 -5.56
N LEU A 2 4.03 3.23 -5.79
CA LEU A 2 4.43 1.87 -5.42
C LEU A 2 4.80 1.09 -6.68
N ARG A 3 6.03 0.58 -6.77
CA ARG A 3 6.47 -0.26 -7.87
C ARG A 3 6.29 -1.73 -7.50
N VAL A 4 5.65 -2.50 -8.36
CA VAL A 4 5.41 -3.93 -8.18
C VAL A 4 6.32 -4.69 -9.13
N TYR A 5 7.03 -5.67 -8.59
CA TYR A 5 7.97 -6.51 -9.34
C TYR A 5 7.53 -7.97 -9.26
N GLU A 6 7.79 -8.72 -10.32
CA GLU A 6 7.70 -10.18 -10.29
C GLU A 6 8.87 -10.69 -9.44
N TRP A 7 8.56 -11.52 -8.45
CA TRP A 7 9.51 -11.88 -7.40
C TRP A 7 10.72 -12.67 -7.92
N ARG A 8 10.54 -13.59 -8.86
CA ARG A 8 11.60 -14.51 -9.31
C ARG A 8 12.59 -13.82 -10.25
N THR A 9 12.09 -13.04 -11.19
CA THR A 9 12.81 -12.37 -12.27
C THR A 9 13.18 -10.93 -11.93
N ARG A 10 12.60 -10.36 -10.85
CA ARG A 10 12.75 -8.96 -10.45
C ARG A 10 12.35 -7.97 -11.54
N ARG A 11 11.56 -8.40 -12.52
CA ARG A 11 11.07 -7.53 -13.60
C ARG A 11 9.92 -6.66 -13.10
N PRO A 12 9.86 -5.37 -13.49
CA PRO A 12 8.73 -4.52 -13.13
C PRO A 12 7.45 -5.04 -13.81
N VAL A 13 6.39 -5.23 -13.04
CA VAL A 13 5.08 -5.69 -13.54
C VAL A 13 4.11 -4.53 -13.63
N SER A 14 4.12 -3.64 -12.63
CA SER A 14 3.24 -2.48 -12.62
C SER A 14 3.77 -1.37 -11.72
N THR A 15 3.25 -0.16 -11.91
CA THR A 15 3.43 0.97 -11.01
C THR A 15 2.07 1.48 -10.58
N LEU A 16 1.83 1.50 -9.27
CA LEU A 16 0.58 1.94 -8.68
C LEU A 16 0.73 3.35 -8.13
N ARG A 17 -0.25 4.20 -8.45
CA ARG A 17 -0.34 5.52 -7.83
C ARG A 17 -0.74 5.34 -6.37
N THR A 18 0.05 5.95 -5.48
CA THR A 18 -0.23 6.06 -4.06
C THR A 18 -0.39 7.53 -3.73
N THR A 19 -1.09 7.82 -2.63
CA THR A 19 -1.18 9.19 -2.11
C THR A 19 0.24 9.74 -1.82
N PRO A 20 0.47 11.05 -1.97
CA PRO A 20 1.73 11.67 -1.56
C PRO A 20 2.08 11.35 -0.10
N GLY A 21 3.36 11.12 0.18
CA GLY A 21 3.82 10.75 1.52
C GLY A 21 3.40 9.34 1.99
N SER A 22 2.98 8.47 1.07
CA SER A 22 2.71 7.07 1.37
C SER A 22 3.97 6.25 1.63
N PHE A 23 3.91 5.38 2.63
CA PHE A 23 4.93 4.38 2.98
C PHE A 23 4.29 3.00 3.19
N ASN A 24 5.08 1.94 3.07
CA ASN A 24 4.61 0.57 3.27
C ASN A 24 4.49 0.27 4.77
N LEU A 25 3.33 -0.21 5.19
CA LEU A 25 3.08 -0.68 6.56
C LEU A 25 3.37 -2.17 6.70
N SER A 26 2.92 -2.96 5.72
CA SER A 26 3.07 -4.40 5.73
C SER A 26 3.03 -4.94 4.32
N THR A 27 3.78 -6.01 4.10
CA THR A 27 3.80 -6.78 2.86
C THR A 27 3.66 -8.26 3.21
N ASP A 28 2.59 -8.90 2.75
CA ASP A 28 2.41 -10.35 2.82
C ASP A 28 2.09 -10.89 1.43
N ARG A 29 3.01 -11.66 0.85
CA ARG A 29 2.94 -12.16 -0.53
C ARG A 29 2.63 -11.04 -1.54
N ALA A 30 1.42 -11.03 -2.08
CA ALA A 30 0.95 -10.06 -3.07
C ALA A 30 0.15 -8.90 -2.43
N LEU A 31 -0.06 -8.93 -1.12
CA LEU A 31 -0.77 -7.90 -0.36
C LEU A 31 0.22 -6.83 0.10
N VAL A 32 -0.09 -5.57 -0.20
CA VAL A 32 0.67 -4.41 0.28
C VAL A 32 -0.29 -3.44 0.94
N ALA A 33 -0.08 -3.17 2.23
CA ALA A 33 -0.76 -2.10 2.94
C ALA A 33 0.15 -0.86 2.96
N THR A 34 -0.40 0.28 2.57
CA THR A 34 0.29 1.57 2.58
C THR A 34 -0.49 2.60 3.38
N SER A 35 0.20 3.45 4.13
CA SER A 35 -0.40 4.60 4.83
C SER A 35 0.24 5.89 4.34
N SER A 36 -0.52 6.97 4.20
CA SER A 36 0.00 8.30 3.86
C SER A 36 0.10 9.19 5.10
N LEU A 37 1.32 9.67 5.37
CA LEU A 37 1.61 10.51 6.52
C LEU A 37 0.77 11.79 6.53
N THR A 38 0.81 12.54 5.43
CA THR A 38 0.09 13.82 5.31
C THR A 38 -1.34 13.64 4.85
N GLY A 39 -1.59 12.61 4.05
CA GLY A 39 -2.87 12.36 3.43
C GLY A 39 -3.90 11.70 4.34
N GLY A 40 -3.51 10.99 5.41
CA GLY A 40 -4.46 10.27 6.26
C GLY A 40 -5.23 9.20 5.51
N TRP A 41 -4.56 8.48 4.61
CA TRP A 41 -5.16 7.38 3.83
C TRP A 41 -4.42 6.09 4.07
N LEU A 42 -5.17 5.05 4.40
CA LEU A 42 -4.76 3.66 4.35
C LEU A 42 -5.24 3.05 3.04
N THR A 43 -4.34 2.46 2.27
CA THR A 43 -4.67 1.79 1.01
C THR A 43 -4.08 0.39 1.00
N VAL A 44 -4.91 -0.62 0.69
CA VAL A 44 -4.48 -2.01 0.53
C VAL A 44 -4.53 -2.39 -0.93
N PHE A 45 -3.45 -2.98 -1.42
CA PHE A 45 -3.31 -3.53 -2.76
C PHE A 45 -3.15 -5.05 -2.69
N ARG A 46 -3.68 -5.77 -3.69
CA ARG A 46 -3.40 -7.19 -3.93
C ARG A 46 -3.05 -7.41 -5.40
N GLY A 47 -1.82 -7.85 -5.67
CA GLY A 47 -1.38 -8.20 -7.02
C GLY A 47 -1.49 -7.08 -8.05
N GLY A 48 -1.46 -5.82 -7.62
CA GLY A 48 -1.66 -4.65 -8.51
C GLY A 48 -3.06 -3.99 -8.39
N ALA A 49 -4.06 -4.71 -7.89
CA ALA A 49 -5.41 -4.15 -7.72
C ALA A 49 -5.54 -3.43 -6.37
N ARG A 50 -6.18 -2.26 -6.36
CA ARG A 50 -6.55 -1.56 -5.12
C ARG A 50 -7.78 -2.23 -4.52
N MET A 51 -7.64 -2.83 -3.34
CA MET A 51 -8.71 -3.56 -2.64
C MET A 51 -9.46 -2.68 -1.65
N LEU A 52 -8.75 -1.78 -0.97
CA LEU A 52 -9.33 -0.90 0.05
C LEU A 52 -8.66 0.47 -0.03
N ALA A 53 -9.45 1.52 0.17
CA ALA A 53 -8.97 2.87 0.47
C ALA A 53 -9.84 3.43 1.61
N LYS A 54 -9.24 3.65 2.77
CA LYS A 54 -9.93 4.14 3.96
C LYS A 54 -9.24 5.36 4.54
N ARG A 55 -10.05 6.35 4.94
CA ARG A 55 -9.56 7.52 5.66
C ARG A 55 -9.16 7.11 7.07
N VAL A 56 -7.99 7.56 7.51
CA VAL A 56 -7.44 7.37 8.85
C VAL A 56 -6.87 8.71 9.34
N ALA A 57 -6.51 8.79 10.62
CA ALA A 57 -5.79 9.94 11.13
C ALA A 57 -4.47 10.12 10.33
N PRO A 58 -4.07 11.37 10.01
CA PRO A 58 -2.73 11.64 9.49
C PRO A 58 -1.65 11.01 10.38
N ALA A 59 -0.56 10.58 9.77
CA ALA A 59 0.56 9.93 10.44
C ALA A 59 0.21 8.65 11.22
N ALA A 60 -0.92 7.99 10.96
CA ALA A 60 -1.20 6.67 11.50
C ALA A 60 -0.15 5.65 10.99
N ARG A 61 0.65 5.11 11.92
CA ARG A 61 1.72 4.11 11.66
C ARG A 61 1.30 2.71 12.08
N ASP A 62 0.50 2.60 13.14
CA ASP A 62 0.04 1.33 13.67
C ASP A 62 -1.48 1.21 13.44
N VAL A 63 -1.86 0.42 12.43
CA VAL A 63 -3.27 0.20 12.09
C VAL A 63 -3.55 -1.30 12.09
N ALA A 64 -4.45 -1.73 12.96
CA ALA A 64 -5.04 -3.06 12.91
C ALA A 64 -6.32 -3.03 12.06
N LEU A 65 -6.38 -3.86 11.03
CA LEU A 65 -7.62 -4.14 10.31
C LEU A 65 -8.18 -5.45 10.85
N ILE A 66 -9.38 -5.38 11.41
CA ILE A 66 -10.14 -6.55 11.88
C ILE A 66 -11.23 -6.81 10.81
N PRO A 67 -11.50 -8.08 10.45
CA PRO A 67 -12.53 -8.45 9.45
C PRO A 67 -13.92 -7.88 9.75
#